data_AF-A0A1H8K4B7-F1
#
_entry.id   AF-A0A1H8K4B7-F1
#
_cell.length_a   1.000
_cell.length_b   1.000
_cell.length_c   1.000
_cell.angle_alpha   90.00
_cell.angle_beta   90.00
_cell.angle_gamma   90.00
#
_symmetry.space_group_name_H-M   'P 1'
#
loop_
_entity.id
_entity.type
_entity.pdbx_description
1 polymer ?
#
loop_
_entity_poly.entity_id
_entity_poly.type
_entity_poly.pdbx_seq_one_letter_code
_entity_poly.pdbx_strand_id
1 'polypeptide(L)' 'MLIKNISASSPIRVKVGDIEVVIFRIGERSSKIGVAAPKDMPIIIENDETVKSRR' A
#
# COMPACT_ATOMS: atom_id res chain seq x y z
N MET A 1 -2.12 12.06 -8.24
CA MET A 1 -2.37 10.73 -7.65
C MET A 1 -2.92 9.82 -8.74
N LEU A 2 -2.22 8.74 -9.09
CA LEU A 2 -2.70 7.75 -10.07
C LEU A 2 -3.36 6.59 -9.32
N ILE A 3 -4.67 6.43 -9.45
CA ILE A 3 -5.42 5.35 -8.81
C ILE A 3 -5.62 4.24 -9.85
N LYS A 4 -5.13 3.04 -9.56
CA LYS A 4 -5.34 1.83 -10.38
C LYS A 4 -6.04 0.77 -9.55
N ASN A 5 -7.15 0.25 -10.07
CA ASN A 5 -7.80 -0.93 -9.51
C ASN A 5 -7.06 -2.18 -9.99
N ILE A 6 -6.45 -2.91 -9.06
CA ILE A 6 -5.68 -4.12 -9.36
C ILE A 6 -6.35 -5.31 -8.68
N SER A 7 -6.74 -6.31 -9.48
CA SER A 7 -7.10 -7.63 -8.97
C SER A 7 -5.82 -8.37 -8.60
N ALA A 8 -5.44 -8.32 -7.32
CA ALA A 8 -4.23 -8.96 -6.85
C ALA A 8 -4.49 -10.41 -6.42
N SER A 9 -4.31 -11.36 -7.35
CA SER A 9 -4.09 -12.78 -7.04
C SER A 9 -2.66 -13.05 -6.56
N SER A 10 -1.74 -12.10 -6.76
CA SER A 10 -0.34 -12.13 -6.36
C SER A 10 0.07 -10.80 -5.72
N PRO A 11 1.13 -10.76 -4.88
CA PRO A 11 1.58 -9.53 -4.24
C PRO A 11 1.94 -8.44 -5.26
N ILE A 12 1.47 -7.22 -5.03
CA ILE A 12 1.84 -6.04 -5.81
C ILE A 12 3.14 -5.50 -5.23
N ARG A 13 4.16 -5.32 -6.06
CA ARG A 13 5.43 -4.70 -5.66
C ARG A 13 5.60 -3.39 -6.40
N VAL A 14 5.90 -2.33 -5.66
CA VAL A 14 6.14 -0.98 -6.20
C VAL A 14 7.49 -0.51 -5.68
N LYS A 15 8.39 -0.15 -6.58
CA LYS A 15 9.67 0.46 -6.24
C LYS A 15 9.60 1.96 -6.50
N VAL A 16 9.90 2.76 -5.48
CA VAL A 16 9.94 4.23 -5.57
C VAL A 16 11.28 4.68 -5.00
N GLY A 17 12.23 4.99 -5.88
CA GLY A 17 13.61 5.24 -5.47
C GLY A 17 14.22 4.04 -4.73
N ASP A 18 14.69 4.28 -3.51
CA ASP A 18 15.26 3.27 -2.60
C ASP A 18 14.23 2.59 -1.70
N ILE A 19 12.93 2.87 -1.93
CA ILE A 19 11.82 2.28 -1.18
C ILE A 19 11.19 1.15 -2.00
N GLU A 20 10.96 0.00 -1.37
CA GLU A 20 10.12 -1.06 -1.91
C GLU A 20 8.85 -1.20 -1.06
N VAL A 21 7.69 -1.07 -1.71
CA VAL A 21 6.38 -1.28 -1.11
C VAL A 21 5.79 -2.58 -1.66
N VAL A 22 5.41 -3.48 -0.77
CA VAL A 22 4.79 -4.77 -1.11
C VAL A 22 3.40 -4.83 -0.50
N ILE A 23 2.38 -4.96 -1.34
CA ILE A 23 0.99 -5.08 -0.92
C ILE A 23 0.53 -6.51 -1.18
N PHE A 24 0.09 -7.20 -0.15
CA PHE A 24 -0.41 -8.56 -0.25
C PHE A 24 -1.76 -8.69 0.41
N ARG A 25 -2.67 -9.35 -0.30
CA ARG A 25 -4.01 -9.63 0.19
C ARG A 25 -3.95 -10.78 1.20
N ILE A 26 -4.67 -10.63 2.30
CA ILE A 26 -4.83 -11.67 3.33
C ILE A 26 -6.32 -11.97 3.43
N GLY A 27 -6.72 -13.13 2.92
CA GLY A 27 -8.13 -13.49 2.80
C GLY A 27 -8.90 -12.56 1.85
N GLU A 28 -10.21 -12.47 2.01
CA GLU A 28 -11.04 -11.72 1.06
C GLU A 28 -11.11 -10.21 1.33
N ARG A 29 -10.97 -9.77 2.58
CA ARG A 29 -11.28 -8.38 2.97
C ARG A 29 -10.11 -7.62 3.58
N SER A 30 -8.96 -8.26 3.75
CA SER A 30 -7.81 -7.63 4.40
C SER A 30 -6.61 -7.63 3.48
N SER A 31 -5.75 -6.65 3.67
CA SER A 31 -4.45 -6.56 3.02
C SER A 31 -3.41 -6.15 4.06
N LYS A 32 -2.17 -6.58 3.84
CA LYS A 32 -1.00 -6.08 4.56
C LYS A 32 -0.10 -5.35 3.58
N ILE A 33 0.59 -4.34 4.11
CA ILE A 33 1.54 -3.52 3.38
C ILE A 33 2.88 -3.68 4.09
N GLY A 34 3.89 -4.16 3.37
CA GLY A 34 5.28 -4.13 3.79
C GLY A 34 5.99 -2.96 3.13
N VAL A 35 6.77 -2.20 3.89
CA VAL A 35 7.58 -1.09 3.38
C VAL A 35 9.03 -1.35 3.78
N ALA A 36 9.90 -1.53 2.80
CA ALA A 36 11.34 -1.56 2.98
C ALA A 36 11.90 -0.20 2.59
N ALA A 37 12.53 0.49 3.53
CA ALA A 37 13.14 1.80 3.35
C ALA A 37 14.49 1.86 4.10
N PRO A 38 15.38 2.81 3.76
CA PRO A 38 16.58 3.07 4.53
C PRO A 38 16.28 3.35 6.01
N LYS A 39 17.20 2.97 6.91
CA LYS A 39 16.99 3.06 8.37
C LYS A 39 16.69 4.47 8.87
N ASP A 40 17.26 5.48 8.21
CA ASP A 40 17.15 6.88 8.61
C ASP A 40 15.94 7.58 7.98
N MET A 41 15.12 6.85 7.21
CA MET A 41 13.92 7.39 6.56
C MET A 41 12.68 7.16 7.43
N PRO A 42 12.00 8.22 7.89
CA PRO A 42 10.76 8.07 8.64
C PRO A 42 9.63 7.57 7.73
N ILE A 43 8.85 6.61 8.22
CA ILE A 43 7.62 6.13 7.56
C ILE A 43 6.43 6.68 8.34
N ILE A 44 5.64 7.53 7.68
CA ILE A 44 4.43 8.12 8.26
C ILE A 44 3.23 7.45 7.59
N ILE A 45 2.32 6.89 8.40
CA ILE A 45 1.06 6.32 7.92
C ILE A 45 -0.03 7.34 8.20
N GLU A 46 -0.54 7.96 7.14
CA GLU A 46 -1.66 8.88 7.21
C GLU A 46 -2.96 8.12 6.98
N ASN A 47 -3.92 8.27 7.88
CA ASN A 47 -5.28 7.75 7.69
C ASN A 47 -6.08 8.80 6.92
N ASP A 48 -6.32 8.56 5.64
CA ASP A 48 -7.18 9.44 4.85
C ASP A 48 -8.65 9.03 5.04
N GLU A 49 -9.42 9.83 5.80
CA GLU A 49 -10.84 9.60 6.07
C GLU A 49 -11.74 9.83 4.84
N THR A 50 -11.19 10.30 3.71
CA THR A 50 -11.97 10.63 2.50
C THR A 50 -12.60 9.44 1.78
N VAL A 51 -12.26 8.18 2.12
CA VAL A 51 -12.84 6.97 1.48
C VAL A 51 -14.12 6.48 2.18
N LYS A 52 -14.76 7.29 3.04
CA LYS A 52 -16.08 6.96 3.64
C LYS A 52 -17.29 7.63 2.98
N SER A 53 -17.12 8.48 1.96
CA SER A 53 -18.23 9.24 1.36
C SER A 53 -18.61 8.80 -0.06
N ARG A 54 -18.98 7.53 -0.23
CA ARG A 54 -19.87 7.08 -1.32
C ARG A 54 -20.74 5.93 -0.80
N ARG A 55 -21.77 6.27 -0.03
CA ARG A 55 -22.99 5.48 0.10
C ARG A 55 -24.17 6.41 -0.15
#